data_AF-A0A350BXG5-F1
#
_entry.id   AF-A0A350BXG5-F1
#
_cell.length_a   1.000
_cell.length_b   1.000
_cell.length_c   1.000
_cell.angle_alpha   90.00
_cell.angle_beta   90.00
_cell.angle_gamma   90.00
#
_symmetry.space_group_name_H-M   'P 1'
#
loop_
_entity.id
_entity.type
_entity.pdbx_description
1 polymer ?
#
loop_
_entity_poly.entity_id
_entity_poly.type
_entity_poly.pdbx_seq_one_letter_code
_entity_poly.pdbx_strand_id
1 'polypeptide(L)'
;MNFFDIMLKLNHPNKKTGWVETTASFTGAVRSALKRKRVDFYQHELTADFNEFEIYYYTDSGRQTGWYSFNPLPGPEPEDISGMQIRIRYQKSRPWNFEVITDNSDDI
;
A
#
# COMPACT_ATOMS: atom_id res chain seq x y z
N MET A 1 2.09 -4.05 38.54
CA MET A 1 2.31 -3.94 37.08
C MET A 1 3.49 -4.82 36.73
N ASN A 2 3.28 -5.84 35.90
CA ASN A 2 4.23 -6.94 35.69
C ASN A 2 5.28 -6.58 34.63
N PHE A 3 6.54 -6.97 34.88
CA PHE A 3 7.71 -6.76 34.02
C PHE A 3 7.52 -7.31 32.58
N PHE A 4 6.64 -8.31 32.42
CA PHE A 4 6.29 -8.92 31.14
C PHE A 4 5.56 -7.98 30.17
N ASP A 5 4.76 -7.02 30.65
CA ASP A 5 4.06 -6.04 29.78
C ASP A 5 5.01 -5.01 29.17
N ILE A 6 6.17 -4.80 29.80
CA ILE A 6 7.20 -3.87 29.32
C ILE A 6 8.03 -4.52 28.21
N MET A 7 8.36 -5.81 28.36
CA MET A 7 9.13 -6.58 27.36
C MET A 7 8.36 -6.79 26.05
N LEU A 8 7.04 -7.02 26.10
CA LEU A 8 6.22 -7.19 24.89
C LEU A 8 6.06 -5.89 24.07
N LYS A 9 6.36 -4.73 24.64
CA LYS A 9 6.37 -3.44 23.92
C LYS A 9 7.68 -3.15 23.19
N LEU A 10 8.76 -3.86 23.50
CA LEU A 10 10.11 -3.57 22.99
C LEU A 10 10.44 -4.23 21.64
N ASN A 11 9.58 -5.12 21.13
CA ASN A 11 9.83 -5.88 19.88
C ASN A 11 8.97 -5.45 18.68
N HIS A 12 8.38 -4.26 18.70
CA HIS A 12 7.69 -3.74 17.52
C HIS A 12 8.60 -2.76 16.76
N PRO A 13 9.04 -3.10 15.53
CA PRO A 13 9.81 -2.19 14.71
C PRO A 13 8.95 -0.95 14.46
N ASN A 14 9.33 0.19 15.06
CA ASN A 14 8.75 1.52 14.84
C ASN A 14 7.24 1.55 14.54
N LYS A 15 6.40 1.09 15.48
CA LYS A 15 4.94 1.25 15.39
C LYS A 15 4.62 2.76 15.30
N LYS A 16 4.36 3.29 14.10
CA LYS A 16 3.78 4.63 13.94
C LYS A 16 2.48 4.66 14.76
N THR A 17 2.47 5.42 15.86
CA THR A 17 1.31 5.51 16.76
C THR A 17 0.05 5.85 15.98
N GLY A 18 -1.01 5.05 16.13
CA GLY A 18 -2.29 5.25 15.44
C GLY A 18 -2.41 4.63 14.04
N TRP A 19 -1.42 3.85 13.60
CA TRP A 19 -1.50 3.06 12.36
C TRP A 19 -1.83 1.60 12.66
N VAL A 20 -2.66 0.99 11.82
CA VAL A 20 -3.11 -0.40 11.92
C VAL A 20 -2.72 -1.13 10.65
N GLU A 21 -2.09 -2.28 10.80
CA GLU A 21 -1.79 -3.17 9.70
C GLU A 21 -3.02 -4.02 9.35
N THR A 22 -3.29 -4.17 8.06
CA THR A 22 -4.32 -5.04 7.54
C THR A 22 -3.91 -5.55 6.17
N THR A 23 -4.69 -6.48 5.65
CA THR A 23 -4.54 -6.95 4.28
C THR A 23 -5.58 -6.26 3.40
N ALA A 24 -5.14 -5.71 2.28
CA ALA A 24 -6.01 -5.18 1.26
C ALA A 24 -6.01 -6.11 0.05
N SER A 25 -7.16 -6.21 -0.61
CA SER A 25 -7.33 -7.02 -1.82
C SER A 25 -7.67 -6.13 -3.00
N PHE A 26 -7.10 -6.42 -4.16
CA PHE A 26 -7.46 -5.74 -5.40
C PHE A 26 -8.84 -6.20 -5.90
N THR A 27 -9.67 -5.26 -6.33
CA THR A 27 -11.00 -5.57 -6.91
C THR A 27 -10.94 -5.88 -8.41
N GLY A 28 -9.84 -5.52 -9.07
CA GLY A 28 -9.72 -5.54 -10.53
C GLY A 28 -10.23 -4.26 -11.21
N ALA A 29 -10.81 -3.30 -10.46
CA ALA A 29 -11.18 -2.01 -11.04
C ALA A 29 -9.95 -1.12 -11.24
N VAL A 30 -9.87 -0.50 -12.42
CA VAL A 30 -8.74 0.35 -12.81
C VAL A 30 -9.24 1.68 -13.32
N ARG A 31 -8.53 2.74 -12.93
CA ARG A 31 -8.68 4.06 -13.52
C ARG A 31 -7.34 4.52 -14.05
N SER A 32 -7.35 5.14 -15.22
CA SER A 32 -6.18 5.85 -15.73
C SER A 32 -5.92 7.05 -14.82
N ALA A 33 -4.79 7.03 -14.11
CA ALA A 33 -4.28 8.24 -13.46
C ALA A 33 -3.63 9.15 -14.51
N LEU A 34 -3.33 10.39 -14.13
CA LEU A 34 -2.71 11.38 -15.03
C LEU A 34 -1.51 10.77 -15.77
N LYS A 35 -1.47 10.94 -17.11
CA LYS A 35 -0.25 10.72 -17.89
C LYS A 35 0.84 11.59 -17.28
N ARG A 36 1.85 10.97 -16.67
CA ARG A 36 3.00 11.70 -16.13
C ARG A 36 4.17 11.47 -17.07
N LYS A 37 4.79 12.58 -17.48
CA LYS A 37 6.09 12.54 -18.13
C LYS A 37 7.12 12.14 -17.08
N ARG A 38 7.83 11.04 -17.31
CA ARG A 38 9.01 10.68 -16.55
C ARG A 38 10.22 10.80 -17.45
N VAL A 39 11.33 11.23 -16.86
CA VAL A 39 12.65 11.17 -17.49
C VAL A 39 13.31 9.87 -17.04
N ASP A 40 13.66 8.99 -17.98
CA ASP A 40 14.41 7.76 -17.67
C ASP A 40 15.88 8.06 -17.32
N PHE A 41 16.65 7.02 -16.99
CA PHE A 41 18.07 7.15 -16.66
C PHE A 41 18.91 7.75 -17.81
N TYR A 42 18.42 7.65 -19.05
CA TYR A 42 19.06 8.15 -20.27
C TYR A 42 18.48 9.51 -20.74
N GLN A 43 17.70 10.17 -19.89
CA GLN A 43 17.04 11.45 -20.17
C GLN A 43 15.93 11.43 -21.25
N HIS A 44 15.38 10.27 -21.60
CA HIS A 44 14.22 10.19 -22.48
C HIS A 44 12.92 10.46 -21.71
N GLU A 45 12.05 11.27 -22.31
CA GLU A 45 10.68 11.45 -21.81
C GLU A 45 9.84 10.19 -22.10
N LEU A 46 9.69 9.33 -21.10
CA LEU A 46 8.69 8.27 -21.10
C LEU A 46 7.35 8.87 -20.66
N THR A 47 6.37 8.88 -21.57
CA THR A 47 4.97 9.07 -21.21
C THR A 47 4.42 7.70 -20.87
N ALA A 48 4.38 7.36 -19.58
CA ALA A 48 3.74 6.13 -19.11
C ALA A 48 2.30 6.43 -18.68
N ASP A 49 1.36 5.57 -19.10
CA ASP A 49 0.02 5.57 -18.56
C ASP A 49 0.09 4.98 -17.14
N PHE A 50 0.02 5.85 -16.13
CA PHE A 50 -0.02 5.41 -14.75
C PHE A 50 -1.44 4.99 -14.45
N ASN A 51 -1.65 3.69 -14.24
CA ASN A 51 -2.93 3.18 -13.78
C ASN A 51 -2.97 3.21 -12.25
N GLU A 52 -4.15 3.52 -11.73
CA GLU A 52 -4.50 3.35 -10.33
C GLU A 52 -5.49 2.19 -10.22
N PHE A 53 -5.21 1.28 -9.31
CA PHE A 53 -5.91 0.03 -9.09
C PHE A 53 -6.68 0.13 -7.78
N GLU A 54 -7.95 -0.23 -7.80
CA GLU A 54 -8.78 -0.19 -6.60
C GLU A 54 -8.43 -1.37 -5.68
N ILE A 55 -8.19 -1.03 -4.42
CA ILE A 55 -8.06 -1.97 -3.32
C ILE A 55 -9.20 -1.79 -2.34
N TYR A 56 -9.61 -2.87 -1.67
CA TYR A 56 -10.48 -2.80 -0.51
C TYR A 56 -9.83 -3.46 0.69
N TYR A 57 -10.14 -2.94 1.88
CA TYR A 57 -9.66 -3.47 3.15
C TYR A 57 -10.70 -3.23 4.24
N TYR A 58 -10.61 -4.01 5.31
CA TYR A 58 -11.51 -3.89 6.45
C TYR A 58 -10.86 -3.07 7.56
N THR A 59 -11.67 -2.22 8.16
CA THR A 59 -11.35 -1.39 9.31
C THR A 59 -12.38 -1.62 10.40
N ASP A 60 -12.12 -1.13 11.61
CA ASP A 60 -13.09 -1.17 12.72
C ASP A 60 -14.43 -0.50 12.35
N SER A 61 -14.42 0.41 11.38
CA SER A 61 -15.60 1.14 10.87
C SER A 61 -16.29 0.44 9.70
N GLY A 62 -15.79 -0.71 9.25
CA GLY A 62 -16.28 -1.45 8.08
C GLY A 62 -15.32 -1.46 6.90
N ARG A 63 -15.85 -1.81 5.71
CA ARG A 63 -15.08 -1.90 4.47
C ARG A 63 -14.73 -0.50 3.96
N GLN A 64 -13.46 -0.31 3.64
CA GLN A 64 -12.93 0.88 2.98
C GLN A 64 -12.40 0.51 1.60
N THR A 65 -12.36 1.49 0.69
CA THR A 65 -11.71 1.38 -0.61
C THR A 65 -10.63 2.44 -0.75
N GLY A 66 -9.61 2.12 -1.55
CA GLY A 66 -8.48 2.99 -1.82
C GLY A 66 -7.96 2.76 -3.22
N TRP A 67 -7.13 3.69 -3.71
CA TRP A 67 -6.50 3.59 -5.03
C TRP A 67 -5.00 3.45 -4.84
N TYR A 68 -4.45 2.35 -5.37
CA TYR A 68 -3.02 2.04 -5.32
C TYR A 68 -2.39 2.20 -6.70
N SER A 69 -1.19 2.76 -6.76
CA SER A 69 -0.41 2.87 -7.98
C SER A 69 0.93 2.18 -7.80
N PHE A 70 1.34 1.40 -8.79
CA PHE A 70 2.64 0.72 -8.82
C PHE A 70 3.81 1.65 -9.17
N ASN A 71 3.58 2.97 -9.21
CA ASN A 71 4.60 3.98 -9.48
C ASN A 71 5.85 3.77 -8.58
N PRO A 72 7.07 3.63 -9.15
CA PRO A 72 7.48 4.01 -10.51
C PRO A 72 7.45 2.91 -11.57
N LEU A 73 6.95 1.72 -11.25
CA LEU A 73 6.83 0.61 -12.18
C LEU A 73 5.55 0.74 -13.03
N PRO A 74 5.56 0.23 -14.28
CA PRO A 74 4.32 0.08 -15.03
C PRO A 74 3.37 -0.81 -14.23
N GLY A 75 2.08 -0.43 -14.21
CA GLY A 75 1.07 -1.24 -13.57
C GLY A 75 0.91 -2.59 -14.29
N PRO A 76 0.73 -3.70 -13.57
CA PRO A 76 0.38 -4.98 -14.17
C PRO A 76 -1.02 -4.92 -14.81
N GLU A 77 -1.38 -5.95 -15.58
CA GLU A 77 -2.73 -6.04 -16.13
C GLU A 77 -3.77 -6.20 -14.99
N PRO A 78 -4.95 -5.56 -15.09
CA PRO A 78 -5.98 -5.61 -14.04
C PRO A 78 -6.41 -7.04 -13.69
N GLU A 79 -6.45 -7.91 -14.70
CA GLU A 79 -6.87 -9.30 -14.58
C GLU A 79 -5.87 -10.13 -13.76
N ASP A 80 -4.57 -9.85 -13.91
CA ASP A 80 -3.50 -10.57 -13.23
C ASP A 80 -3.47 -10.28 -11.73
N ILE A 81 -3.92 -9.09 -11.33
CA ILE A 81 -3.89 -8.68 -9.92
C ILE A 81 -5.22 -8.79 -9.21
N SER A 82 -6.32 -9.12 -9.91
CA SER A 82 -7.63 -9.24 -9.29
C SER A 82 -7.61 -10.32 -8.20
N GLY A 83 -8.04 -9.97 -6.98
CA GLY A 83 -7.98 -10.87 -5.83
C GLY A 83 -6.60 -11.05 -5.20
N MET A 84 -5.53 -10.48 -5.78
CA MET A 84 -4.24 -10.42 -5.11
C MET A 84 -4.34 -9.58 -3.84
N GLN A 85 -3.53 -9.95 -2.86
CA GLN A 85 -3.50 -9.33 -1.55
C GLN A 85 -2.18 -8.60 -1.32
N ILE A 86 -2.26 -7.41 -0.74
CA ILE A 86 -1.11 -6.63 -0.32
C ILE A 86 -1.25 -6.27 1.16
N ARG A 87 -0.11 -6.20 1.85
CA ARG A 87 -0.07 -5.70 3.22
C ARG A 87 -0.09 -4.18 3.18
N ILE A 88 -1.02 -3.60 3.93
CA ILE A 88 -1.09 -2.15 4.09
C ILE A 88 -1.12 -1.80 5.56
N ARG A 89 -0.78 -0.56 5.87
CA ARG A 89 -1.15 0.09 7.13
C ARG A 89 -2.00 1.30 6.86
N TYR A 90 -3.07 1.49 7.62
CA TYR A 90 -3.92 2.67 7.54
C TYR A 90 -3.92 3.46 8.85
N GLN A 91 -4.18 4.76 8.78
CA GLN A 91 -4.28 5.62 9.95
C GLN A 91 -5.68 5.51 10.58
N LYS A 92 -5.79 5.11 11.86
CA LYS A 92 -7.08 4.93 12.55
C LYS A 92 -8.00 6.16 12.48
N SER A 93 -7.43 7.36 12.64
CA SER A 93 -8.20 8.61 12.61
C SER A 93 -8.58 9.07 11.20
N ARG A 94 -7.94 8.52 10.16
CA ARG A 94 -8.17 8.84 8.75
C ARG A 94 -7.98 7.56 7.92
N PRO A 95 -8.96 6.64 7.93
CA PRO A 95 -8.78 5.31 7.34
C PRO A 95 -8.40 5.33 5.87
N TRP A 96 -8.84 6.35 5.12
CA TRP A 96 -8.47 6.57 3.71
C TRP A 96 -6.98 6.87 3.50
N ASN A 97 -6.23 7.22 4.55
CA ASN A 97 -4.80 7.40 4.50
C ASN A 97 -4.11 6.08 4.82
N PHE A 98 -3.57 5.43 3.78
CA PHE A 98 -2.88 4.15 3.90
C PHE A 98 -1.51 4.16 3.21
N GLU A 99 -0.65 3.27 3.66
CA GLU A 99 0.68 3.01 3.10
C GLU A 99 0.82 1.51 2.85
N VAL A 100 1.40 1.12 1.72
CA VAL A 100 1.74 -0.28 1.46
C VAL A 100 2.99 -0.65 2.26
N ILE A 101 2.95 -1.80 2.92
CA ILE A 101 4.08 -2.35 3.64
C ILE A 101 4.82 -3.25 2.65
N THR A 102 5.92 -2.75 2.11
CA THR A 102 6.90 -3.59 1.42
C THR A 102 7.80 -4.19 2.50
N ASP A 103 7.71 -5.49 2.75
CA ASP A 103 8.72 -6.21 3.53
C ASP A 103 10.02 -6.19 2.71
N ASN A 104 10.80 -5.11 2.80
CA ASN A 104 12.18 -5.11 2.34
C ASN A 104 12.98 -5.91 3.35
N SER A 105 12.81 -7.24 3.34
CA SER A 105 13.70 -8.17 4.02
C SER A 105 14.80 -8.65 3.07
N ASP A 106 15.41 -7.71 2.34
CA ASP A 106 16.67 -7.90 1.63
C ASP A 106 17.83 -7.32 2.49
N ASP A 107 17.85 -7.69 3.77
CA ASP A 107 19.06 -7.66 4.61
C ASP A 107 19.62 -9.10 4.66
N ILE A 108 20.33 -9.51 3.60
CA ILE A 108 21.27 -10.64 3.61
C ILE A 108 22.56 -10.21 2.89
#